data_AF-D8EZ99-F1
#
_entry.id   AF-D8EZ99-F1
#
_cell.length_a   1.000
_cell.length_b   1.000
_cell.length_c   1.000
_cell.angle_alpha   90.00
_cell.angle_beta   90.00
_cell.angle_gamma   90.00
#
_symmetry.space_group_name_H-M   'P 1'
#
loop_
_entity.id
_entity.type
_entity.pdbx_description
1 polymer ?
#
loop_
_entity_poly.entity_id
_entity_poly.type
_entity_poly.pdbx_seq_one_letter_code
_entity_poly.pdbx_strand_id
1 'polypeptide(L)'
;MVTIKLSPKNGGRVAMPRKTKLAKLSLEAEQREKLKAISRSRSAPLREVQRSTILLLYADGNPITRIQQLTKVSRPTIYKCIEKALAAGVEIGLKDYYHRPFDPIIDEAAKAWVVNLACTKPKEHDLAAELWTYKELARYTREHAPAAGHFCLANAAKATIWRILSENDIRPHKVKYYLEKRDPEFEQKMQEVLMVYQEVNLQNDQAMSSVEKTPPKVITVSIDEKPGVQAIGTVAPDLPPKPGKYNSMGRDYEYKRFGTLSILGALDLHNGKMIAQALMATQNPPLVATSKSPTQPV
;
A
#
# COMPACT_ATOMS: atom_id res chain seq x y z
N MET A 1 -65.52 54.53 -1.63
CA MET A 1 -65.17 54.03 -2.98
C MET A 1 -64.15 54.98 -3.59
N VAL A 2 -62.88 54.58 -3.66
CA VAL A 2 -61.83 55.32 -4.39
C VAL A 2 -61.07 54.29 -5.22
N THR A 3 -61.28 54.37 -6.53
CA THR A 3 -60.70 53.47 -7.53
C THR A 3 -59.29 53.95 -7.88
N ILE A 4 -58.27 53.19 -7.47
CA ILE A 4 -56.87 53.49 -7.82
C ILE A 4 -56.54 52.74 -9.11
N LYS A 5 -56.42 53.49 -10.21
CA LYS A 5 -55.95 53.00 -11.52
C LYS A 5 -54.47 52.62 -11.42
N LEU A 6 -54.16 51.33 -11.57
CA LEU A 6 -52.79 50.87 -11.81
C LEU A 6 -52.41 51.14 -13.27
N SER A 7 -51.49 52.07 -13.49
CA SER A 7 -50.84 52.28 -14.77
C SER A 7 -49.89 51.12 -15.09
N PRO A 8 -49.85 50.61 -16.34
CA PRO A 8 -48.95 49.53 -16.72
C PRO A 8 -47.49 50.02 -16.69
N LYS A 9 -46.64 49.36 -15.90
CA LYS A 9 -45.19 49.61 -15.92
C LYS A 9 -44.62 49.19 -17.27
N ASN A 10 -44.02 50.18 -17.93
CA ASN A 10 -43.20 50.16 -19.12
C ASN A 10 -42.49 48.83 -19.42
N GLY A 11 -42.59 48.43 -20.70
CA GLY A 11 -41.87 47.31 -21.29
C GLY A 11 -40.37 47.38 -21.02
N GLY A 12 -39.85 46.32 -20.39
CA GLY A 12 -38.42 46.12 -20.23
C GLY A 12 -37.75 46.01 -21.59
N ARG A 13 -36.81 46.92 -21.87
CA ARG A 13 -35.84 46.78 -22.95
C ARG A 13 -35.21 45.39 -22.83
N VAL A 14 -35.39 44.57 -23.85
CA VAL A 14 -34.66 43.30 -24.01
C VAL A 14 -33.19 43.66 -24.19
N ALA A 15 -32.43 43.62 -23.09
CA ALA A 15 -30.99 43.83 -23.12
C ALA A 15 -30.37 42.71 -24.00
N MET A 16 -29.87 43.09 -25.18
CA MET A 16 -29.18 42.13 -26.04
C MET A 16 -28.05 41.46 -25.27
N PRO A 17 -27.91 40.12 -25.33
CA PRO A 17 -26.89 39.42 -24.60
C PRO A 17 -25.51 39.89 -25.07
N ARG A 18 -24.76 40.55 -24.18
CA ARG A 18 -23.38 40.94 -24.43
C ARG A 18 -22.59 39.69 -24.82
N LYS A 19 -21.98 39.70 -26.02
CA LYS A 19 -21.12 38.60 -26.48
C LYS A 19 -20.01 38.35 -25.45
N THR A 20 -19.81 37.09 -25.10
CA THR A 20 -18.79 36.65 -24.16
C THR A 20 -17.41 36.83 -24.77
N LYS A 21 -16.44 37.30 -23.98
CA LYS A 21 -15.03 37.41 -24.40
C LYS A 21 -14.25 36.10 -24.24
N LEU A 22 -14.88 35.08 -23.65
CA LEU A 22 -14.26 33.78 -23.40
C LEU A 22 -14.09 33.00 -24.71
N ALA A 23 -12.99 32.23 -24.80
CA ALA A 23 -12.75 31.34 -25.93
C ALA A 23 -13.80 30.23 -26.01
N LYS A 24 -14.01 29.68 -27.20
CA LYS A 24 -14.93 28.56 -27.40
C LYS A 24 -14.34 27.31 -26.74
N LEU A 25 -15.17 26.59 -25.99
CA LEU A 25 -14.78 25.30 -25.41
C LEU A 25 -15.02 24.19 -26.44
N SER A 26 -13.96 23.58 -26.96
CA SER A 26 -14.04 22.37 -27.78
C SER A 26 -13.98 21.14 -26.88
N LEU A 27 -14.98 20.27 -26.98
CA LEU A 27 -15.03 19.00 -26.25
C LEU A 27 -14.74 17.85 -27.22
N GLU A 28 -13.84 16.95 -26.84
CA GLU A 28 -13.66 15.67 -27.53
C GLU A 28 -14.89 14.78 -27.30
N ALA A 29 -15.09 13.78 -28.17
CA ALA A 29 -16.25 12.88 -28.09
C ALA A 29 -16.33 12.17 -26.74
N GLU A 30 -15.19 11.70 -26.22
CA GLU A 30 -15.09 11.03 -24.92
C GLU A 30 -15.42 11.98 -23.75
N GLN A 31 -14.89 13.21 -23.78
CA GLN A 31 -15.17 14.22 -22.74
C GLN A 31 -16.66 14.58 -22.72
N ARG A 32 -17.27 14.68 -23.90
CA ARG A 32 -18.70 15.00 -24.05
C ARG A 32 -19.59 13.88 -23.52
N GLU A 33 -19.23 12.62 -23.76
CA GLU A 33 -19.89 11.44 -23.19
C GLU A 33 -19.82 11.45 -21.65
N LYS A 34 -18.62 11.67 -21.08
CA LYS A 34 -18.42 11.75 -19.62
C LYS A 34 -19.23 12.86 -18.97
N LEU A 35 -19.21 14.07 -19.54
CA LEU A 35 -20.01 15.19 -19.05
C LEU A 35 -21.51 14.89 -19.09
N LYS A 36 -22.01 14.23 -20.16
CA LYS A 36 -23.42 13.82 -20.25
C LYS A 36 -23.77 12.81 -19.16
N ALA A 37 -22.92 11.82 -18.92
CA ALA A 37 -23.11 10.84 -17.86
C ALA A 37 -23.19 11.52 -16.47
N ILE A 38 -22.26 12.43 -16.17
CA ILE A 38 -22.25 13.17 -14.89
C ILE A 38 -23.47 14.07 -14.76
N SER A 39 -23.85 14.79 -15.82
CA SER A 39 -25.01 15.70 -15.81
C SER A 39 -26.35 14.99 -15.53
N ARG A 40 -26.45 13.69 -15.82
CA ARG A 40 -27.64 12.86 -15.60
C ARG A 40 -27.55 12.00 -14.34
N SER A 41 -26.41 12.01 -13.66
CA SER A 41 -26.19 11.16 -12.49
C SER A 41 -27.04 11.61 -11.31
N ARG A 42 -27.66 10.64 -10.63
CA ARG A 42 -28.41 10.85 -9.37
C ARG A 42 -27.54 10.68 -8.13
N SER A 43 -26.33 10.15 -8.28
CA SER A 43 -25.38 9.87 -7.20
C SER A 43 -24.19 10.82 -7.17
N ALA A 44 -23.94 11.55 -8.27
CA ALA A 44 -22.84 12.51 -8.33
C ALA A 44 -23.11 13.74 -7.45
N PRO A 45 -22.06 14.38 -6.90
CA PRO A 45 -22.21 15.62 -6.15
C PRO A 45 -22.92 16.69 -6.98
N LEU A 46 -23.93 17.37 -6.41
CA LEU A 46 -24.73 18.38 -7.11
C LEU A 46 -23.89 19.45 -7.83
N ARG A 47 -22.75 19.84 -7.23
CA ARG A 47 -21.82 20.81 -7.82
C ARG A 47 -21.20 20.31 -9.13
N GLU A 48 -20.84 19.03 -9.21
CA GLU A 48 -20.27 18.44 -10.42
C GLU A 48 -21.33 18.28 -11.51
N VAL A 49 -22.57 17.93 -11.13
CA VAL A 49 -23.73 17.89 -12.04
C VAL A 49 -24.03 19.27 -12.64
N GLN A 50 -23.98 20.32 -11.81
CA GLN A 50 -24.19 21.70 -12.27
C GLN A 50 -23.07 22.14 -13.22
N ARG A 51 -21.81 21.86 -12.88
CA ARG A 51 -20.65 22.22 -13.71
C ARG A 51 -20.63 21.46 -15.03
N SER A 52 -20.95 20.17 -15.03
CA SER A 52 -21.02 19.39 -16.26
C SER A 52 -22.10 19.92 -17.21
N THR A 53 -23.25 20.31 -16.66
CA THR A 53 -24.34 20.94 -17.42
C THR A 53 -23.89 22.30 -17.99
N ILE A 54 -23.18 23.12 -17.22
CA ILE A 54 -22.63 24.41 -17.69
C ILE A 54 -21.67 24.19 -18.86
N LEU A 55 -20.73 23.25 -18.74
CA LEU A 55 -19.71 22.99 -19.77
C LEU A 55 -20.31 22.43 -21.06
N LEU A 56 -21.31 21.54 -20.97
CA LEU A 56 -22.06 21.04 -22.13
C LEU A 56 -22.80 22.17 -22.85
N LEU A 57 -23.57 22.97 -22.13
CA LEU A 57 -24.33 24.07 -22.73
C LEU A 57 -23.42 25.12 -23.36
N TYR A 58 -22.26 25.39 -22.76
CA TYR A 58 -21.27 26.32 -23.29
C TYR A 58 -20.59 25.78 -24.56
N ALA A 59 -20.22 24.48 -24.57
CA ALA A 59 -19.67 23.83 -25.76
C ALA A 59 -20.67 23.81 -26.93
N ASP A 60 -21.97 23.71 -26.63
CA ASP A 60 -23.08 23.82 -27.60
C ASP A 60 -23.32 25.25 -28.10
N GLY A 61 -22.54 26.23 -27.65
CA GLY A 61 -22.62 27.62 -28.12
C GLY A 61 -23.74 28.44 -27.50
N ASN A 62 -24.34 27.98 -26.40
CA ASN A 62 -25.38 28.75 -25.71
C ASN A 62 -24.77 30.01 -25.06
N PRO A 63 -25.42 31.18 -25.18
CA PRO A 63 -24.95 32.38 -24.49
C PRO A 63 -25.05 32.21 -22.97
N ILE A 64 -24.14 32.81 -22.20
CA ILE A 64 -24.11 32.68 -20.73
C ILE A 64 -25.43 33.09 -20.06
N THR A 65 -26.17 34.04 -20.63
CA THR A 65 -27.54 34.40 -20.17
C THR A 65 -28.50 33.21 -20.24
N ARG A 66 -28.43 32.41 -21.31
CA ARG A 66 -29.25 31.21 -21.49
C ARG A 66 -28.80 30.10 -20.53
N ILE A 67 -27.50 29.93 -20.38
CA ILE A 67 -26.92 28.95 -19.43
C ILE A 67 -27.38 29.26 -18.00
N GLN A 68 -27.36 30.53 -17.59
CA GLN A 68 -27.85 30.97 -16.29
C GLN A 68 -29.33 30.63 -16.06
N GLN A 69 -30.19 30.86 -17.06
CA GLN A 69 -31.62 30.53 -16.96
C GLN A 69 -31.86 29.03 -16.83
N LEU A 70 -31.12 28.21 -17.58
CA LEU A 70 -31.27 26.75 -17.59
C LEU A 70 -30.72 26.11 -16.31
N THR A 71 -29.57 26.58 -15.82
CA THR A 71 -28.87 25.96 -14.68
C THR A 71 -29.23 26.59 -13.33
N LYS A 72 -29.86 27.78 -13.34
CA LYS A 72 -30.13 28.60 -12.13
C LYS A 72 -28.87 28.91 -11.30
N VAL A 73 -27.69 28.87 -11.93
CA VAL A 73 -26.40 29.18 -11.30
C VAL A 73 -26.03 30.64 -11.58
N SER A 74 -25.37 31.30 -10.62
CA SER A 74 -24.94 32.70 -10.78
C SER A 74 -23.95 32.88 -11.94
N ARG A 75 -23.99 34.04 -12.63
CA ARG A 75 -23.02 34.35 -13.71
C ARG A 75 -21.56 34.20 -13.25
N PRO A 76 -21.14 34.74 -12.09
CA PRO A 76 -19.76 34.56 -11.62
C PRO A 76 -19.32 33.11 -11.52
N THR A 77 -20.19 32.22 -11.04
CA THR A 77 -19.90 30.78 -10.96
C THR A 77 -19.78 30.15 -12.34
N ILE A 78 -20.62 30.55 -13.30
CA ILE A 78 -20.55 30.09 -14.70
C ILE A 78 -19.22 30.51 -15.34
N TYR A 79 -18.84 31.79 -15.18
CA TYR A 79 -17.54 32.29 -15.67
C TYR A 79 -16.37 31.52 -15.05
N LYS A 80 -16.34 31.38 -13.72
CA LYS A 80 -15.28 30.62 -13.02
C LYS A 80 -15.19 29.16 -13.50
N CYS A 81 -16.32 28.51 -13.74
CA CYS A 81 -16.34 27.13 -14.22
C CYS A 81 -15.77 27.01 -15.65
N ILE A 82 -16.19 27.89 -16.56
CA ILE A 82 -15.71 27.89 -17.94
C ILE A 82 -14.23 28.29 -18.01
N GLU A 83 -13.82 29.34 -17.31
CA GLU A 83 -12.42 29.79 -17.26
C GLU A 83 -11.52 28.68 -16.71
N LYS A 84 -11.95 27.99 -15.64
CA LYS A 84 -11.21 26.86 -15.08
C LYS A 84 -11.07 25.71 -16.09
N ALA A 85 -12.15 25.37 -16.79
CA ALA A 85 -12.13 24.32 -17.81
C ALA A 85 -11.27 24.69 -19.02
N LEU A 86 -11.26 25.96 -19.44
CA LEU A 86 -10.40 26.45 -20.52
C LEU A 86 -8.93 26.48 -20.13
N ALA A 87 -8.60 26.82 -18.88
CA ALA A 87 -7.23 26.94 -18.42
C ALA A 87 -6.56 25.59 -18.09
N ALA A 88 -7.31 24.66 -17.48
CA ALA A 88 -6.75 23.42 -16.93
C ALA A 88 -7.42 22.15 -17.47
N GLY A 89 -8.35 22.28 -18.43
CA GLY A 89 -9.09 21.16 -19.00
C GLY A 89 -10.40 20.85 -18.27
N VAL A 90 -11.26 20.12 -18.97
CA VAL A 90 -12.65 19.81 -18.58
C VAL A 90 -12.72 19.13 -17.21
N GLU A 91 -11.90 18.09 -17.00
CA GLU A 91 -11.85 17.28 -15.77
C GLU A 91 -11.52 18.11 -14.52
N ILE A 92 -10.54 19.01 -14.64
CA ILE A 92 -10.18 19.94 -13.55
C ILE A 92 -11.28 20.97 -13.34
N GLY A 93 -11.94 21.40 -14.42
CA GLY A 93 -13.10 22.29 -14.39
C GLY A 93 -14.31 21.76 -13.59
N LEU A 94 -14.50 20.44 -13.51
CA LEU A 94 -15.57 19.83 -12.70
C LEU A 94 -15.28 19.90 -11.20
N LYS A 95 -14.03 19.66 -10.79
CA LYS A 95 -13.66 19.52 -9.38
C LYS A 95 -13.43 20.87 -8.71
N ASP A 96 -13.62 20.97 -7.40
CA ASP A 96 -13.14 22.13 -6.65
C ASP A 96 -11.60 22.14 -6.62
N TYR A 97 -10.99 23.33 -6.53
CA TYR A 97 -9.57 23.36 -6.18
C TYR A 97 -9.42 22.75 -4.80
N TYR A 98 -8.35 21.98 -4.59
CA TYR A 98 -8.02 21.52 -3.26
C TYR A 98 -7.88 22.75 -2.36
N HIS A 99 -8.73 22.80 -1.34
CA HIS A 99 -8.65 23.79 -0.29
C HIS A 99 -8.50 23.07 1.05
N ARG A 100 -7.66 23.62 1.92
CA ARG A 100 -7.56 23.25 3.32
C ARG A 100 -8.02 24.46 4.15
N PRO A 101 -8.89 24.29 5.16
CA PRO A 101 -9.33 25.40 5.98
C PRO A 101 -8.21 25.97 6.86
N PHE A 102 -7.19 25.17 7.17
CA PHE A 102 -6.03 25.56 7.97
C PHE A 102 -4.75 24.99 7.37
N ASP A 103 -3.65 25.71 7.56
CA ASP A 103 -2.32 25.18 7.26
C ASP A 103 -1.96 24.04 8.24
N PRO A 104 -1.20 23.02 7.79
CA PRO A 104 -0.71 21.96 8.65
C PRO A 104 0.07 22.55 9.83
N ILE A 105 -0.34 22.21 11.04
CA ILE A 105 0.35 22.61 12.28
C ILE A 105 1.73 21.93 12.37
N ILE A 106 1.86 20.72 11.81
CA ILE A 106 3.12 19.98 11.73
C ILE A 106 3.77 20.30 10.39
N ASP A 107 4.87 21.01 10.45
CA ASP A 107 5.73 21.40 9.35
C ASP A 107 6.59 20.24 8.84
N GLU A 108 7.17 20.40 7.65
CA GLU A 108 7.99 19.37 7.01
C GLU A 108 9.28 19.09 7.81
N ALA A 109 9.86 20.11 8.44
CA ALA A 109 11.05 19.93 9.27
C ALA A 109 10.76 19.04 10.49
N ALA A 110 9.62 19.24 11.17
CA ALA A 110 9.18 18.35 12.25
C ALA A 110 8.93 16.92 11.78
N LYS A 111 8.34 16.73 10.59
CA LYS A 111 8.19 15.38 10.01
C LYS A 111 9.54 14.72 9.76
N ALA A 112 10.49 15.46 9.18
CA ALA A 112 11.84 14.97 8.91
C ALA A 112 12.58 14.60 10.20
N TRP A 113 12.40 15.38 11.28
CA TRP A 113 12.95 15.07 12.59
C TRP A 113 12.43 13.73 13.14
N VAL A 114 11.11 13.49 13.06
CA VAL A 114 10.49 12.21 13.48
C VAL A 114 11.00 11.04 12.64
N VAL A 115 11.17 11.25 11.33
CA VAL A 115 11.75 10.25 10.42
C VAL A 115 13.18 9.92 10.80
N ASN A 116 14.01 10.94 11.04
CA ASN A 116 15.39 10.75 11.46
C ASN A 116 15.47 9.97 12.78
N LEU A 117 14.66 10.35 13.78
CA LEU A 117 14.57 9.64 15.04
C LEU A 117 14.19 8.15 14.83
N ALA A 118 13.23 7.87 13.96
CA ALA A 118 12.82 6.49 13.65
C ALA A 118 13.91 5.65 12.98
N CYS A 119 14.90 6.27 12.36
CA CYS A 119 16.03 5.62 11.71
C CYS A 119 17.22 5.35 12.66
N THR A 120 17.17 5.85 13.89
CA THR A 120 18.17 5.56 14.93
C THR A 120 17.73 4.39 15.80
N LYS A 121 18.64 3.78 16.58
CA LYS A 121 18.24 2.75 17.55
C LYS A 121 17.79 3.39 18.87
N PRO A 122 16.77 2.85 19.56
CA PRO A 122 16.40 3.36 20.89
C PRO A 122 17.57 3.33 21.90
N LYS A 123 18.49 2.37 21.77
CA LYS A 123 19.71 2.28 22.58
C LYS A 123 20.64 3.48 22.46
N GLU A 124 20.61 4.20 21.34
CA GLU A 124 21.39 5.45 21.14
C GLU A 124 20.80 6.62 21.94
N HIS A 125 19.60 6.44 22.49
CA HIS A 125 18.85 7.41 23.30
C HIS A 125 18.60 6.91 24.71
N ASP A 126 19.49 6.05 25.22
CA ASP A 126 19.44 5.47 26.57
C ASP A 126 18.16 4.66 26.89
N LEU A 127 17.47 4.14 25.86
CA LEU A 127 16.32 3.26 26.03
C LEU A 127 16.73 1.79 25.99
N ALA A 128 16.15 0.98 26.89
CA ALA A 128 16.41 -0.46 26.96
C ALA A 128 15.85 -1.26 25.75
N ALA A 129 14.94 -0.68 24.97
CA ALA A 129 14.31 -1.34 23.84
C ALA A 129 15.30 -1.57 22.68
N GLU A 130 15.22 -2.73 22.02
CA GLU A 130 16.04 -3.00 20.83
C GLU A 130 15.54 -2.24 19.59
N LEU A 131 14.21 -2.15 19.43
CA LEU A 131 13.54 -1.52 18.31
C LEU A 131 12.51 -0.51 18.80
N TRP A 132 12.23 0.49 17.98
CA TRP A 132 11.16 1.44 18.28
C TRP A 132 9.80 0.79 18.17
N THR A 133 8.94 1.02 19.16
CA THR A 133 7.50 0.88 18.98
C THR A 133 6.91 2.26 18.67
N TYR A 134 5.79 2.33 17.93
CA TYR A 134 5.15 3.63 17.68
C TYR A 134 4.69 4.34 18.97
N LYS A 135 4.38 3.57 20.03
CA LYS A 135 4.02 4.15 21.33
C LYS A 135 5.24 4.82 21.97
N GLU A 136 6.37 4.14 21.92
CA GLU A 136 7.63 4.62 22.47
C GLU A 136 8.15 5.83 21.70
N LEU A 137 8.14 5.75 20.37
CA LEU A 137 8.58 6.84 19.51
C LEU A 137 7.70 8.09 19.69
N ALA A 138 6.39 7.91 19.88
CA ALA A 138 5.50 9.01 20.23
C ALA A 138 5.79 9.60 21.61
N ARG A 139 6.10 8.78 22.62
CA ARG A 139 6.51 9.27 23.95
C ARG A 139 7.79 10.10 23.84
N TYR A 140 8.83 9.53 23.26
CA TYR A 140 10.12 10.19 23.09
C TYR A 140 9.99 11.49 22.29
N THR A 141 9.21 11.48 21.21
CA THR A 141 8.94 12.67 20.39
C THR A 141 8.31 13.81 21.21
N ARG A 142 7.31 13.52 22.05
CA ARG A 142 6.66 14.57 22.86
C ARG A 142 7.62 15.21 23.87
N GLU A 143 8.54 14.43 24.40
CA GLU A 143 9.52 14.88 25.39
C GLU A 143 10.66 15.69 24.76
N HIS A 144 11.17 15.28 23.60
CA HIS A 144 12.41 15.82 23.03
C HIS A 144 12.21 16.77 21.83
N ALA A 145 11.11 16.63 21.08
CA ALA A 145 10.87 17.49 19.92
C ALA A 145 10.73 18.98 20.27
N PRO A 146 10.09 19.39 21.39
CA PRO A 146 10.05 20.80 21.79
C PRO A 146 11.44 21.39 22.06
N ALA A 147 12.34 20.62 22.68
CA ALA A 147 13.72 21.04 22.92
C ALA A 147 14.52 21.20 21.60
N ALA A 148 14.16 20.44 20.57
CA ALA A 148 14.72 20.56 19.21
C ALA A 148 14.07 21.67 18.36
N GLY A 149 13.18 22.49 18.94
CA GLY A 149 12.49 23.59 18.23
C GLY A 149 11.19 23.18 17.52
N HIS A 150 10.76 21.92 17.64
CA HIS A 150 9.54 21.38 17.02
C HIS A 150 8.38 21.30 18.02
N PHE A 151 7.93 22.44 18.53
CA PHE A 151 6.82 22.53 19.51
C PHE A 151 5.50 21.93 18.99
N CYS A 152 5.29 21.92 17.67
CA CYS A 152 4.12 21.32 17.01
C CYS A 152 3.97 19.81 17.31
N LEU A 153 5.04 19.14 17.74
CA LEU A 153 5.06 17.72 18.08
C LEU A 153 4.85 17.42 19.58
N ALA A 154 4.70 18.44 20.44
CA ALA A 154 4.52 18.25 21.88
C ALA A 154 3.31 17.36 22.23
N ASN A 155 2.29 17.35 21.37
CA ASN A 155 1.07 16.53 21.52
C ASN A 155 0.99 15.42 20.46
N ALA A 156 2.11 15.01 19.86
CA ALA A 156 2.12 13.97 18.85
C ALA A 156 1.65 12.63 19.44
N ALA A 157 0.44 12.22 19.04
CA ALA A 157 -0.11 10.92 19.35
C ALA A 157 0.54 9.82 18.50
N LYS A 158 0.39 8.56 18.94
CA LYS A 158 0.83 7.37 18.20
C LYS A 158 0.35 7.37 16.74
N ALA A 159 -0.89 7.77 16.49
CA ALA A 159 -1.48 7.82 15.15
C ALA A 159 -0.79 8.87 14.26
N THR A 160 -0.38 10.00 14.84
CA THR A 160 0.35 11.06 14.14
C THR A 160 1.71 10.57 13.68
N ILE A 161 2.47 9.94 14.58
CA ILE A 161 3.77 9.33 14.27
C ILE A 161 3.62 8.24 13.21
N TRP A 162 2.62 7.36 13.36
CA TRP A 162 2.34 6.33 12.38
C TRP A 162 2.07 6.92 11.00
N ARG A 163 1.27 7.98 10.90
CA ARG A 163 1.00 8.67 9.62
C ARG A 163 2.26 9.26 9.00
N ILE A 164 3.07 9.98 9.78
CA ILE A 164 4.34 10.58 9.30
C ILE A 164 5.29 9.50 8.76
N LEU A 165 5.43 8.39 9.48
CA LEU A 165 6.32 7.31 9.07
C LEU A 165 5.76 6.49 7.91
N SER A 166 4.44 6.31 7.84
CA SER A 166 3.79 5.57 6.74
C SER A 166 3.83 6.34 5.41
N GLU A 167 3.78 7.68 5.46
CA GLU A 167 4.01 8.54 4.28
C GLU A 167 5.39 8.29 3.64
N ASN A 168 6.37 7.81 4.42
CA ASN A 168 7.74 7.51 3.98
C ASN A 168 8.05 5.99 3.91
N ASP A 169 7.04 5.13 4.04
CA ASP A 169 7.16 3.66 4.16
C ASP A 169 8.15 3.16 5.24
N ILE A 170 8.31 3.92 6.33
CA ILE A 170 9.22 3.57 7.43
C ILE A 170 8.47 2.78 8.50
N ARG A 171 9.03 1.62 8.86
CA ARG A 171 8.43 0.67 9.83
C ARG A 171 9.47 0.24 10.86
N PRO A 172 9.80 1.10 11.84
CA PRO A 172 10.96 0.88 12.71
C PRO A 172 10.75 -0.25 13.74
N HIS A 173 9.52 -0.74 13.86
CA HIS A 173 9.14 -1.91 14.69
C HIS A 173 9.23 -3.23 13.93
N LYS A 174 9.51 -3.22 12.61
CA LYS A 174 9.57 -4.43 11.79
C LYS A 174 11.00 -4.76 11.44
N VAL A 175 11.40 -6.00 11.74
CA VAL A 175 12.64 -6.58 11.24
C VAL A 175 12.33 -7.32 9.94
N LYS A 176 13.12 -7.04 8.91
CA LYS A 176 13.16 -7.85 7.70
C LYS A 176 14.56 -8.42 7.57
N TYR A 177 14.66 -9.71 7.24
CA TYR A 177 15.91 -10.28 6.81
C TYR A 177 16.28 -9.70 5.45
N TYR A 178 17.54 -9.36 5.27
CA TYR A 178 18.10 -9.07 3.96
C TYR A 178 19.20 -10.08 3.68
N LEU A 179 19.36 -10.45 2.41
CA LEU A 179 20.47 -11.28 1.97
C LEU A 179 21.61 -10.36 1.55
N GLU A 180 22.72 -10.42 2.27
CA GLU A 180 23.95 -9.77 1.88
C GLU A 180 24.66 -10.64 0.84
N LYS A 181 24.88 -10.11 -0.37
CA LYS A 181 25.61 -10.80 -1.44
C LYS A 181 27.11 -10.77 -1.15
N ARG A 182 27.58 -11.72 -0.33
CA ARG A 182 29.00 -11.83 0.07
C ARG A 182 29.87 -12.52 -0.97
N ASP A 183 29.27 -13.32 -1.85
CA ASP A 183 29.97 -14.07 -2.89
C ASP A 183 30.15 -13.19 -4.14
N PRO A 184 31.39 -12.95 -4.63
CA PRO A 184 31.63 -12.22 -5.88
C PRO A 184 30.96 -12.86 -7.10
N GLU A 185 30.76 -14.18 -7.09
CA GLU A 185 30.13 -14.95 -8.18
C GLU A 185 28.64 -15.20 -7.95
N PHE A 186 28.01 -14.51 -7.00
CA PHE A 186 26.64 -14.74 -6.58
C PHE A 186 25.64 -14.79 -7.75
N GLU A 187 25.73 -13.82 -8.67
CA GLU A 187 24.81 -13.74 -9.82
C GLU A 187 24.93 -14.96 -10.73
N GLN A 188 26.15 -15.41 -11.00
CA GLN A 188 26.39 -16.57 -11.84
C GLN A 188 25.84 -17.84 -11.17
N LYS A 189 26.17 -18.08 -9.89
CA LYS A 189 25.68 -19.25 -9.14
C LYS A 189 24.16 -19.25 -9.01
N MET A 190 23.56 -18.08 -8.80
CA MET A 190 22.10 -17.91 -8.76
C MET A 190 21.47 -18.29 -10.10
N GLN A 191 22.03 -17.84 -11.22
CA GLN A 191 21.55 -18.20 -12.55
C GLN A 191 21.63 -19.71 -12.78
N GLU A 192 22.77 -20.35 -12.46
CA GLU A 192 22.95 -21.79 -12.57
C GLU A 192 21.88 -22.57 -11.77
N VAL A 193 21.61 -22.16 -10.53
CA VAL A 193 20.57 -22.79 -9.69
C VAL A 193 19.17 -22.58 -10.28
N LEU A 194 18.85 -21.39 -10.79
CA LEU A 194 17.54 -21.11 -11.41
C LEU A 194 17.33 -21.90 -12.70
N MET A 195 18.39 -22.12 -13.49
CA MET A 195 18.34 -22.97 -14.68
C MET A 195 17.98 -24.42 -14.33
N VAL A 196 18.54 -24.97 -13.25
CA VAL A 196 18.17 -26.31 -12.77
C VAL A 196 16.68 -26.39 -12.43
N TYR A 197 16.13 -25.39 -11.72
CA TYR A 197 14.70 -25.37 -11.42
C TYR A 197 13.82 -25.24 -12.66
N GLN A 198 14.21 -24.43 -13.66
CA GLN A 198 13.50 -24.35 -14.93
C GLN A 198 13.52 -25.67 -15.69
N GLU A 199 14.67 -26.34 -15.74
CA GLU A 199 14.80 -27.64 -16.40
C GLU A 199 13.87 -28.68 -15.75
N VAL A 200 13.85 -28.75 -14.41
CA VAL A 200 12.95 -29.66 -13.67
C VAL A 200 11.48 -29.37 -13.97
N ASN A 201 11.08 -28.09 -14.00
CA ASN A 201 9.70 -27.71 -14.32
C ASN A 201 9.31 -28.16 -15.73
N LEU A 202 10.18 -27.97 -16.73
CA LEU A 202 9.94 -28.43 -18.10
C LEU A 202 9.80 -29.95 -18.17
N GLN A 203 10.65 -30.69 -17.46
CA GLN A 203 10.57 -32.15 -17.37
C GLN A 203 9.24 -32.59 -16.73
N ASN A 204 8.80 -31.92 -15.68
CA ASN A 204 7.55 -32.22 -14.99
C ASN A 204 6.32 -31.91 -15.86
N ASP A 205 6.32 -30.79 -16.59
CA ASP A 205 5.24 -30.42 -17.51
C ASP A 205 5.11 -31.43 -18.66
N GLN A 206 6.25 -31.86 -19.21
CA GLN A 206 6.29 -32.91 -20.23
C GLN A 206 5.73 -34.24 -19.69
N ALA A 207 6.16 -34.67 -18.51
CA ALA A 207 5.69 -35.90 -17.87
C ALA A 207 4.20 -35.87 -17.48
N MET A 208 3.63 -34.69 -17.24
CA MET A 208 2.19 -34.50 -17.01
C MET A 208 1.37 -34.60 -18.30
N SER A 209 1.97 -34.26 -19.44
CA SER A 209 1.32 -34.31 -20.76
C SER A 209 1.37 -35.69 -21.43
N SER A 210 2.28 -36.56 -21.01
CA SER A 210 2.43 -37.91 -21.55
C SER A 210 1.46 -38.90 -20.90
N VAL A 211 0.85 -39.76 -21.73
CA VAL A 211 -0.08 -40.82 -21.28
C VAL A 211 0.63 -41.89 -20.44
N GLU A 212 1.93 -42.09 -20.68
CA GLU A 212 2.80 -42.94 -19.88
C GLU A 212 3.62 -42.09 -18.89
N LYS A 213 3.56 -42.44 -17.61
CA LYS A 213 4.44 -41.87 -16.58
C LYS A 213 5.81 -42.54 -16.64
N THR A 214 6.64 -42.11 -17.57
CA THR A 214 8.06 -42.52 -17.59
C THR A 214 8.79 -41.82 -16.44
N PRO A 215 9.57 -42.54 -15.60
CA PRO A 215 10.35 -41.90 -14.55
C PRO A 215 11.41 -40.96 -15.15
N PRO A 216 11.74 -39.83 -14.50
CA PRO A 216 12.74 -38.90 -15.01
C PRO A 216 14.11 -39.57 -15.05
N LYS A 217 14.92 -39.23 -16.06
CA LYS A 217 16.28 -39.79 -16.22
C LYS A 217 17.25 -39.29 -15.14
N VAL A 218 17.01 -38.10 -14.61
CA VAL A 218 17.79 -37.47 -13.54
C VAL A 218 16.83 -37.15 -12.40
N ILE A 219 17.22 -37.45 -11.17
CA ILE A 219 16.44 -37.11 -9.98
C ILE A 219 17.06 -35.85 -9.37
N THR A 220 16.28 -34.77 -9.32
CA THR A 220 16.72 -33.50 -8.71
C THR A 220 16.10 -33.34 -7.33
N VAL A 221 16.95 -33.12 -6.33
CA VAL A 221 16.55 -33.00 -4.92
C VAL A 221 17.05 -31.69 -4.33
N SER A 222 16.18 -30.95 -3.66
CA SER A 222 16.54 -29.75 -2.89
C SER A 222 16.72 -30.14 -1.43
N ILE A 223 17.91 -29.91 -0.87
CA ILE A 223 18.25 -30.29 0.51
C ILE A 223 18.42 -29.01 1.35
N ASP A 224 17.85 -28.99 2.54
CA ASP A 224 18.05 -27.94 3.53
C ASP A 224 18.27 -28.53 4.93
N GLU A 225 19.05 -27.83 5.75
CA GLU A 225 19.27 -28.17 7.16
C GLU A 225 18.65 -27.09 8.03
N LYS A 226 17.84 -27.52 9.00
CA LYS A 226 17.45 -26.69 10.14
C LYS A 226 18.25 -27.14 11.37
N PRO A 227 19.41 -26.53 11.63
CA PRO A 227 20.22 -26.88 12.78
C PRO A 227 19.62 -26.28 14.07
N GLY A 228 20.05 -26.78 15.22
CA GLY A 228 19.78 -26.12 16.49
C GLY A 228 18.34 -26.27 17.01
N VAL A 229 17.57 -27.24 16.52
CA VAL A 229 16.19 -27.45 16.98
C VAL A 229 16.21 -28.06 18.38
N GLN A 230 15.82 -27.26 19.37
CA GLN A 230 15.72 -27.73 20.75
C GLN A 230 14.57 -28.74 20.88
N ALA A 231 14.90 -29.98 21.24
CA ALA A 231 13.89 -30.98 21.59
C ALA A 231 13.36 -30.67 23.00
N ILE A 232 12.09 -30.29 23.08
CA ILE A 232 11.37 -29.96 24.32
C ILE A 232 10.13 -30.84 24.47
N GLY A 233 9.86 -31.28 25.70
CA GLY A 233 8.59 -31.90 26.08
C GLY A 233 8.06 -31.30 27.38
N THR A 234 6.75 -31.37 27.60
CA THR A 234 6.13 -30.97 28.86
C THR A 234 6.42 -32.00 29.95
N VAL A 235 6.56 -31.56 31.20
CA VAL A 235 6.76 -32.47 32.34
C VAL A 235 5.45 -33.16 32.73
N ALA A 236 4.36 -32.40 32.79
CA ALA A 236 3.01 -32.89 33.03
C ALA A 236 2.16 -32.93 31.74
N PRO A 237 1.09 -33.76 31.70
CA PRO A 237 0.16 -33.79 30.56
C PRO A 237 -0.69 -32.52 30.48
N ASP A 238 -1.07 -32.15 29.25
CA ASP A 238 -1.98 -31.04 28.99
C ASP A 238 -3.34 -31.27 29.70
N LEU A 239 -3.85 -30.23 30.35
CA LEU A 239 -5.16 -30.22 30.99
C LEU A 239 -6.21 -29.74 29.99
N PRO A 240 -7.18 -30.58 29.58
CA PRO A 240 -8.23 -30.14 28.69
C PRO A 240 -9.19 -29.16 29.38
N PRO A 241 -9.86 -28.26 28.63
CA PRO A 241 -10.89 -27.40 29.18
C PRO A 241 -12.01 -28.25 29.77
N LYS A 242 -12.40 -27.94 31.00
CA LYS A 242 -13.46 -28.62 31.75
C LYS A 242 -14.41 -27.57 32.36
N PRO A 243 -15.70 -27.57 32.00
CA PRO A 243 -16.69 -26.67 32.58
C PRO A 243 -16.64 -26.66 34.12
N GLY A 244 -16.62 -25.46 34.71
CA GLY A 244 -16.54 -25.27 36.16
C GLY A 244 -15.17 -25.49 36.80
N LYS A 245 -14.13 -25.84 36.03
CA LYS A 245 -12.76 -26.04 36.55
C LYS A 245 -11.69 -25.31 35.74
N TYR A 246 -11.62 -25.57 34.43
CA TYR A 246 -10.64 -24.96 33.52
C TYR A 246 -11.36 -24.48 32.26
N ASN A 247 -11.28 -23.20 31.92
CA ASN A 247 -11.96 -22.64 30.75
C ASN A 247 -11.17 -22.79 29.43
N SER A 248 -9.93 -23.26 29.50
CA SER A 248 -8.99 -23.34 28.37
C SER A 248 -8.04 -24.53 28.54
N MET A 249 -7.31 -24.86 27.46
CA MET A 249 -6.21 -25.85 27.51
C MET A 249 -5.11 -25.32 28.44
N GLY A 250 -4.82 -26.04 29.51
CA GLY A 250 -3.71 -25.75 30.42
C GLY A 250 -2.48 -26.55 30.03
N ARG A 251 -1.34 -25.88 29.84
CA ARG A 251 -0.03 -26.53 29.72
C ARG A 251 0.81 -26.19 30.94
N ASP A 252 1.55 -27.18 31.42
CA ASP A 252 2.55 -26.96 32.45
C ASP A 252 3.63 -25.97 31.94
N TYR A 253 4.06 -25.06 32.82
CA TYR A 253 5.12 -24.11 32.49
C TYR A 253 6.50 -24.80 32.57
N GLU A 254 6.59 -25.91 33.30
CA GLU A 254 7.80 -26.73 33.37
C GLU A 254 7.97 -27.60 32.12
N TYR A 255 9.18 -27.56 31.56
CA TYR A 255 9.54 -28.31 30.37
C TYR A 255 10.86 -29.04 30.57
N LYS A 256 10.98 -30.20 29.94
CA LYS A 256 12.20 -31.01 29.93
C LYS A 256 12.92 -30.84 28.60
N ARG A 257 14.22 -30.53 28.67
CA ARG A 257 15.11 -30.44 27.50
C ARG A 257 15.71 -31.82 27.22
N PHE A 258 15.56 -32.30 25.99
CA PHE A 258 16.13 -33.59 25.53
C PHE A 258 17.38 -33.41 24.67
N GLY A 259 17.98 -32.22 24.69
CA GLY A 259 19.11 -31.86 23.82
C GLY A 259 18.66 -31.17 22.54
N THR A 260 19.58 -31.09 21.58
CA THR A 260 19.41 -30.32 20.34
C THR A 260 19.58 -31.24 19.14
N LEU A 261 18.66 -31.10 18.18
CA LEU A 261 18.62 -31.88 16.95
C LEU A 261 18.93 -31.00 15.74
N SER A 262 19.56 -31.58 14.72
CA SER A 262 19.57 -31.05 13.37
C SER A 262 18.52 -31.79 12.54
N ILE A 263 17.64 -31.06 11.89
CA ILE A 263 16.66 -31.64 10.97
C ILE A 263 17.19 -31.44 9.56
N LEU A 264 17.41 -32.53 8.84
CA LEU A 264 17.71 -32.53 7.41
C LEU A 264 16.43 -32.80 6.64
N GLY A 265 16.11 -31.94 5.68
CA GLY A 265 14.97 -32.12 4.78
C GLY A 265 15.45 -32.20 3.34
N ALA A 266 14.98 -33.20 2.61
CA ALA A 266 15.23 -33.40 1.20
C ALA A 266 13.88 -33.42 0.45
N LEU A 267 13.68 -32.47 -0.46
CA LEU A 267 12.50 -32.36 -1.30
C LEU A 267 12.82 -32.89 -2.69
N ASP A 268 12.12 -33.94 -3.11
CA ASP A 268 12.11 -34.40 -4.49
C ASP A 268 11.30 -33.42 -5.34
N LEU A 269 11.96 -32.75 -6.29
CA LEU A 269 11.36 -31.70 -7.09
C LEU A 269 10.46 -32.23 -8.22
N HIS A 270 10.47 -33.53 -8.49
CA HIS A 270 9.65 -34.12 -9.55
C HIS A 270 8.28 -34.57 -9.05
N ASN A 271 8.20 -35.08 -7.81
CA ASN A 271 6.95 -35.58 -7.23
C ASN A 271 6.48 -34.82 -5.99
N GLY A 272 7.27 -33.86 -5.49
CA GLY A 272 6.95 -33.05 -4.32
C GLY A 272 7.03 -33.79 -2.98
N LYS A 273 7.55 -35.02 -2.94
CA LYS A 273 7.72 -35.77 -1.70
C LYS A 273 8.90 -35.20 -0.91
N MET A 274 8.67 -35.02 0.39
CA MET A 274 9.69 -34.59 1.33
C MET A 274 10.12 -35.77 2.20
N ILE A 275 11.42 -35.99 2.29
CA ILE A 275 12.06 -36.95 3.17
C ILE A 275 12.81 -36.14 4.22
N ALA A 276 12.54 -36.40 5.50
CA ALA A 276 13.22 -35.70 6.59
C ALA A 276 13.85 -36.68 7.58
N GLN A 277 15.01 -36.31 8.12
CA GLN A 277 15.71 -37.05 9.16
C GLN A 277 16.12 -36.11 10.29
N ALA A 278 15.88 -36.52 11.53
CA ALA A 278 16.36 -35.83 12.72
C ALA A 278 17.62 -36.52 13.23
N LEU A 279 18.71 -35.77 13.32
CA LEU A 279 20.02 -36.24 13.76
C LEU A 279 20.43 -35.54 15.06
N MET A 280 21.16 -36.26 15.92
CA MET A 280 21.75 -35.68 17.13
C MET A 280 22.95 -34.82 16.75
N ALA A 281 23.04 -33.61 17.32
CA ALA A 281 24.07 -32.62 16.97
C ALA A 281 25.53 -33.13 17.11
N THR A 282 25.79 -34.14 17.93
CA THR A 282 27.12 -34.75 18.11
C THR A 282 27.58 -35.65 16.95
N GLN A 283 26.73 -35.95 15.96
CA GLN A 283 27.04 -36.90 14.89
C GLN A 283 27.22 -36.28 13.50
N ASN A 284 27.18 -34.95 13.34
CA ASN A 284 27.14 -34.31 12.02
C ASN A 284 28.41 -33.50 11.71
N PRO A 285 29.26 -33.88 10.73
CA PRO A 285 30.11 -32.91 10.04
C PRO A 285 29.20 -31.95 9.22
N PRO A 286 29.59 -30.68 9.01
CA PRO A 286 28.78 -29.74 8.23
C PRO A 286 28.56 -30.28 6.81
N LEU A 287 27.36 -30.06 6.26
CA LEU A 287 27.07 -30.35 4.84
C LEU A 287 27.97 -29.49 3.96
N VAL A 288 29.11 -30.02 3.53
CA VAL A 288 29.95 -29.41 2.52
C VAL A 288 29.35 -29.73 1.17
N ALA A 289 28.53 -28.82 0.64
CA ALA A 289 28.10 -28.86 -0.76
C ALA A 289 29.34 -28.64 -1.65
N THR A 290 29.98 -29.72 -2.07
CA THR A 290 30.96 -29.65 -3.16
C THR A 290 30.18 -29.71 -4.47
N SER A 291 30.07 -28.57 -5.16
CA SER A 291 29.72 -28.55 -6.57
C SER A 291 30.87 -29.18 -7.34
N LYS A 292 30.88 -30.52 -7.46
CA LYS A 292 31.74 -31.18 -8.44
C LYS A 292 31.17 -30.86 -9.82
N SER A 293 31.84 -29.96 -10.53
CA SER A 293 31.66 -29.74 -11.96
C SER A 293 31.73 -31.07 -12.70
N PRO A 294 30.81 -31.36 -13.63
CA PRO A 294 30.97 -32.52 -14.50
C PRO A 294 32.09 -32.24 -15.51
N THR A 295 32.85 -33.28 -15.83
CA THR A 295 33.73 -33.49 -17.01
C THR A 295 35.25 -33.41 -16.76
N GLN A 296 35.90 -34.58 -16.76
CA GLN A 296 36.86 -34.96 -17.81
C GLN A 296 36.92 -36.50 -17.89
N PRO A 297 36.81 -37.10 -19.10
CA PRO A 297 36.88 -38.55 -19.30
C PRO A 297 38.34 -39.03 -19.42
N VAL A 298 38.57 -40.29 -19.05
CA VAL A 298 39.61 -41.13 -19.67
C VAL A 298 38.95 -41.90 -20.80
#